data_AF-A0A2E5WKZ7-F1
#
_entry.id   AF-A0A2E5WKZ7-F1
#
_cell.length_a   1.000
_cell.length_b   1.000
_cell.length_c   1.000
_cell.angle_alpha   90.00
_cell.angle_beta   90.00
_cell.angle_gamma   90.00
#
_symmetry.space_group_name_H-M   'P 1'
#
loop_
_entity.id
_entity.type
_entity.pdbx_description
1 polymer ?
#
loop_
_entity_poly.entity_id
_entity_poly.type
_entity_poly.pdbx_seq_one_letter_code
_entity_poly.pdbx_strand_id
1 'polypeptide(L)'
;MEKSLVLQKIKELKLKEAKKEIEYLKKQGENVTSLENKFNKAVKEQKHNIEEKFVILIKKNLKDNNLKEVLKIQKKLHTIGIKTKKLDKIIELANQKLLKIELKEHKEQIDEFKEEIRVFLEKNQYNELMQRTYKFIKSNKWTHENHYDLQLLKEVKRKIIDDKYKDNHKKLKQHTIVTQFEFIKKLFLIDESYPFAQKLLYKYQKKLAKYDSYKKKIIRREALINLRVIYNQKNYENAIQKAFEFLKTQPNQKRVINFIKKAKRKIQLENYKISFQKVIKNQKQNS
;
A
#
# COMPACT_ATOMS: atom_id res chain seq x y z
N MET A 1 11.95 52.56 -59.80
CA MET A 1 12.71 52.77 -58.54
C MET A 1 12.30 51.76 -57.47
N GLU A 2 11.00 51.52 -57.27
CA GLU A 2 10.44 50.67 -56.20
C GLU A 2 10.84 49.18 -56.27
N LYS A 3 10.85 48.56 -57.47
CA LYS A 3 11.31 47.16 -57.64
C LYS A 3 12.79 46.94 -57.24
N SER A 4 13.63 47.99 -57.34
CA SER A 4 15.04 47.93 -56.93
C SER A 4 15.19 47.90 -55.41
N LEU A 5 14.32 48.62 -54.69
CA LEU A 5 14.31 48.66 -53.24
C LEU A 5 13.89 47.30 -52.63
N VAL A 6 12.90 46.63 -53.23
CA VAL A 6 12.48 45.27 -52.83
C VAL A 6 13.61 44.26 -53.02
N LEU A 7 14.34 44.33 -54.14
CA LEU A 7 15.50 43.46 -54.38
C LEU A 7 16.62 43.68 -53.36
N GLN A 8 16.87 44.93 -52.97
CA GLN A 8 17.83 45.25 -51.92
C GLN A 8 17.40 44.67 -50.56
N LYS A 9 16.11 44.79 -50.19
CA LYS A 9 15.57 44.20 -48.96
C LYS A 9 15.58 42.67 -48.95
N ILE A 10 15.39 42.03 -50.11
CA ILE A 10 15.57 40.58 -50.26
C ILE A 10 17.03 40.19 -50.03
N LYS A 11 17.99 40.93 -50.61
CA LYS A 11 19.44 40.70 -50.42
C LYS A 11 19.87 40.92 -48.97
N GLU A 12 19.30 41.92 -48.29
CA GLU A 12 19.53 42.21 -46.87
C GLU A 12 18.74 41.28 -45.92
N LEU A 13 18.01 40.28 -46.44
CA LEU A 13 17.17 39.34 -45.67
C LEU A 13 16.09 39.99 -44.78
N LYS A 14 15.66 41.21 -45.11
CA LYS A 14 14.50 41.90 -44.48
C LYS A 14 13.18 41.35 -45.02
N LEU A 15 12.99 40.02 -44.91
CA LEU A 15 11.93 39.29 -45.61
C LEU A 15 10.50 39.68 -45.18
N LYS A 16 10.29 40.13 -43.94
CA LYS A 16 8.96 40.62 -43.51
C LYS A 16 8.55 41.90 -44.24
N GLU A 17 9.50 42.81 -44.45
CA GLU A 17 9.29 44.07 -45.15
C GLU A 17 9.18 43.84 -46.66
N ALA A 18 10.06 43.02 -47.22
CA ALA A 18 10.01 42.63 -48.63
C ALA A 18 8.67 41.94 -48.99
N LYS A 19 8.11 41.12 -48.08
CA LYS A 19 6.78 40.50 -48.29
C LYS A 19 5.65 41.52 -48.35
N LYS A 20 5.62 42.48 -47.43
CA LYS A 20 4.60 43.55 -47.39
C LYS A 20 4.65 44.39 -48.67
N GLU A 21 5.85 44.66 -49.18
CA GLU A 21 6.04 45.45 -50.40
C GLU A 21 5.68 44.67 -51.66
N ILE A 22 5.99 43.38 -51.74
CA ILE A 22 5.53 42.53 -52.85
C ILE A 22 3.99 42.47 -52.86
N GLU A 23 3.35 42.33 -51.70
CA GLU A 23 1.88 42.36 -51.60
C GLU A 23 1.29 43.72 -52.00
N TYR A 24 1.97 44.82 -51.68
CA TYR A 24 1.57 46.16 -52.09
C TYR A 24 1.64 46.35 -53.61
N LEU A 25 2.77 46.01 -54.24
CA LEU A 25 2.95 46.10 -55.69
C LEU A 25 1.96 45.20 -56.46
N LYS A 26 1.64 44.02 -55.89
CA LYS A 26 0.62 43.11 -56.44
C LYS A 26 -0.78 43.73 -56.43
N LYS A 27 -1.15 44.47 -55.37
CA LYS A 27 -2.42 45.20 -55.28
C LYS A 27 -2.52 46.36 -56.26
N GLN A 28 -1.39 46.93 -56.66
CA GLN A 28 -1.31 47.98 -57.69
C GLN A 28 -1.35 47.44 -59.13
N GLY A 29 -1.50 46.12 -59.32
CA GLY A 29 -1.58 45.50 -60.65
C GLY A 29 -0.22 45.25 -61.31
N GLU A 30 0.89 45.40 -60.58
CA GLU A 30 2.21 45.14 -61.15
C GLU A 30 2.49 43.63 -61.31
N ASN A 31 3.20 43.27 -62.39
CA ASN A 31 3.79 41.95 -62.51
C ASN A 31 5.00 41.80 -61.56
N VAL A 32 4.81 40.99 -60.52
CA VAL A 32 5.78 40.73 -59.44
C VAL A 32 6.36 39.31 -59.45
N THR A 33 6.06 38.48 -60.46
CA THR A 33 6.44 37.04 -60.46
C THR A 33 7.95 36.82 -60.27
N SER A 34 8.80 37.66 -60.87
CA SER A 34 10.26 37.60 -60.70
C SER A 34 10.70 37.94 -59.26
N LEU A 35 10.02 38.89 -58.60
CA LEU A 35 10.27 39.26 -57.21
C LEU A 35 9.77 38.18 -56.26
N GLU A 36 8.59 37.60 -56.49
CA GLU A 36 8.05 36.47 -55.72
C GLU A 36 9.00 35.25 -55.80
N ASN A 37 9.53 34.93 -56.98
CA ASN A 37 10.49 33.83 -57.14
C ASN A 37 11.80 34.07 -56.39
N LYS A 38 12.37 35.28 -56.47
CA LYS A 38 13.59 35.66 -55.73
C LYS A 38 13.35 35.69 -54.22
N PHE A 39 12.20 36.19 -53.78
CA PHE A 39 11.77 36.19 -52.39
C PHE A 39 11.64 34.76 -51.86
N ASN A 40 10.92 33.88 -52.58
CA ASN A 40 10.74 32.49 -52.21
C ASN A 40 12.08 31.72 -52.13
N LYS A 41 13.02 32.02 -53.03
CA LYS A 41 14.39 31.47 -52.97
C LYS A 41 15.13 31.94 -51.72
N ALA A 42 15.11 33.24 -51.42
CA ALA A 42 15.74 33.78 -50.21
C ALA A 42 15.11 33.24 -48.91
N VAL A 43 13.79 33.03 -48.88
CA VAL A 43 13.09 32.40 -47.74
C VAL A 43 13.54 30.95 -47.56
N LYS A 44 13.68 30.18 -48.65
CA LYS A 44 14.18 28.79 -48.60
C LYS A 44 15.62 28.73 -48.10
N GLU A 45 16.50 29.60 -48.59
CA GLU A 45 17.90 29.69 -48.16
C GLU A 45 18.01 30.09 -46.67
N GLN A 46 17.22 31.07 -46.21
CA GLN A 46 17.22 31.46 -44.80
C GLN A 46 16.75 30.32 -43.90
N LYS A 47 15.70 29.59 -44.30
CA LYS A 47 15.23 28.41 -43.56
C LYS A 47 16.28 27.31 -43.49
N HIS A 48 16.97 27.02 -44.60
CA HIS A 48 18.07 26.06 -44.65
C HIS A 48 19.23 26.45 -43.71
N ASN A 49 19.66 27.71 -43.74
CA ASN A 49 20.73 28.20 -42.87
C ASN A 49 20.36 28.13 -41.38
N ILE A 50 19.10 28.39 -41.04
CA ILE A 50 18.61 28.25 -39.67
C ILE A 50 18.57 26.77 -39.27
N GLU A 51 18.11 25.88 -40.15
CA GLU A 51 18.11 24.44 -39.93
C GLU A 51 19.52 23.90 -39.65
N GLU A 52 20.51 24.26 -40.48
CA GLU A 52 21.89 23.81 -40.30
C GLU A 52 22.48 24.26 -38.96
N LYS A 53 22.23 25.50 -38.54
CA LYS A 53 22.65 26.01 -37.23
C LYS A 53 22.07 25.17 -36.09
N PHE A 54 20.78 24.83 -36.16
CA PHE A 54 20.15 23.99 -35.14
C PHE A 54 20.64 22.54 -35.17
N VAL A 55 20.90 21.98 -36.36
CA VAL A 55 21.47 20.63 -36.50
C VAL A 55 22.86 20.56 -35.85
N ILE A 56 23.72 21.54 -36.09
CA ILE A 56 25.05 21.63 -35.47
C ILE A 56 24.90 21.74 -33.95
N LEU A 57 24.00 22.59 -33.49
CA LEU A 57 23.76 22.81 -32.06
C LEU A 57 23.25 21.55 -31.35
N ILE A 58 22.29 20.83 -31.93
CA ILE A 58 21.78 19.57 -31.37
C ILE A 58 22.89 18.52 -31.33
N LYS A 59 23.65 18.36 -32.43
CA LYS A 59 24.77 17.40 -32.47
C LYS A 59 25.83 17.70 -31.42
N LYS A 60 26.18 18.98 -31.22
CA LYS A 60 27.12 19.41 -30.19
C LYS A 60 26.61 19.06 -28.79
N ASN A 61 25.38 19.46 -28.46
CA ASN A 61 24.79 19.17 -27.15
C ASN A 61 24.61 17.65 -26.90
N LEU A 62 24.36 16.85 -27.94
CA LEU A 62 24.32 15.39 -27.82
C LEU A 62 25.69 14.76 -27.56
N LYS A 63 26.78 15.34 -28.11
CA LYS A 63 28.16 14.92 -27.80
C LYS A 63 28.53 15.31 -26.37
N ASP A 64 28.19 16.51 -25.95
CA ASP A 64 28.48 17.07 -24.62
C ASP A 64 27.52 16.53 -23.53
N ASN A 65 26.65 15.57 -23.88
CA ASN A 65 25.62 14.99 -23.02
C ASN A 65 24.69 16.03 -22.34
N ASN A 66 24.55 17.22 -22.94
CA ASN A 66 23.71 18.30 -22.44
C ASN A 66 22.26 18.17 -22.95
N LEU A 67 21.58 17.19 -22.38
CA LEU A 67 20.24 16.74 -22.75
C LEU A 67 19.13 17.78 -22.56
N LYS A 68 19.24 18.62 -21.51
CA LYS A 68 18.28 19.70 -21.23
C LYS A 68 18.26 20.76 -22.35
N GLU A 69 19.43 21.07 -22.90
CA GLU A 69 19.53 22.00 -24.01
C GLU A 69 18.95 21.44 -25.30
N VAL A 70 19.11 20.12 -25.56
CA VAL A 70 18.49 19.47 -26.71
C VAL A 70 16.96 19.60 -26.68
N LEU A 71 16.33 19.39 -25.52
CA LEU A 71 14.89 19.58 -25.34
C LEU A 71 14.45 21.04 -25.52
N LYS A 72 15.23 22.02 -25.02
CA LYS A 72 14.96 23.45 -25.23
C LYS A 72 15.04 23.81 -26.71
N ILE A 73 16.02 23.27 -27.44
CA ILE A 73 16.17 23.49 -28.88
C ILE A 73 14.99 22.89 -29.65
N GLN A 74 14.56 21.67 -29.29
CA GLN A 74 13.38 21.04 -29.89
C GLN A 74 12.11 21.89 -29.71
N LYS A 75 11.88 22.43 -28.49
CA LYS A 75 10.76 23.34 -28.24
C LYS A 75 10.83 24.60 -29.11
N LYS A 76 12.03 25.22 -29.22
CA LYS A 76 12.24 26.40 -30.07
C LYS A 76 11.97 26.11 -31.55
N LEU A 77 12.44 24.97 -32.06
CA LEU A 77 12.21 24.55 -33.44
C LEU A 77 10.72 24.37 -33.75
N HIS A 78 9.97 23.79 -32.80
CA HIS A 78 8.52 23.66 -32.90
C HIS A 78 7.83 25.03 -32.97
N THR A 79 8.23 25.98 -32.11
CA THR A 79 7.68 27.35 -32.11
C THR A 79 7.97 28.11 -33.41
N ILE A 80 9.15 27.91 -34.02
CA ILE A 80 9.55 28.59 -35.26
C ILE A 80 8.94 27.89 -36.50
N GLY A 81 8.34 26.71 -36.35
CA GLY A 81 7.66 25.99 -37.43
C GLY A 81 8.60 25.37 -38.48
N ILE A 82 9.87 25.16 -38.12
CA ILE A 82 10.83 24.45 -38.98
C ILE A 82 10.65 22.96 -38.74
N LYS A 83 10.06 22.26 -39.71
CA LYS A 83 9.91 20.80 -39.73
C LYS A 83 10.55 20.26 -41.00
N THR A 84 11.63 19.52 -40.86
CA THR A 84 12.31 18.86 -41.99
C THR A 84 12.62 17.43 -41.60
N LYS A 85 12.60 16.53 -42.59
CA LYS A 85 12.91 15.10 -42.38
C LYS A 85 14.28 14.87 -41.73
N LYS A 86 15.25 15.76 -42.01
CA LYS A 86 16.61 15.68 -41.45
C LYS A 86 16.61 16.03 -39.97
N LEU A 87 15.90 17.09 -39.59
CA LEU A 87 15.76 17.54 -38.22
C LEU A 87 14.96 16.54 -37.36
N ASP A 88 13.87 16.00 -37.92
CA ASP A 88 13.03 15.00 -37.25
C ASP A 88 13.82 13.75 -36.88
N LYS A 89 14.63 13.22 -37.80
CA LYS A 89 15.53 12.06 -37.53
C LYS A 89 16.53 12.35 -36.41
N ILE A 90 17.07 13.56 -36.34
CA ILE A 90 18.04 13.93 -35.30
C ILE A 90 17.35 14.09 -33.94
N ILE A 91 16.15 14.65 -33.92
CA ILE A 91 15.32 14.76 -32.71
C ILE A 91 14.91 13.37 -32.21
N GLU A 92 14.54 12.46 -33.12
CA GLU A 92 14.19 11.08 -32.77
C GLU A 92 15.38 10.35 -32.12
N LEU A 93 16.58 10.43 -32.72
CA LEU A 93 17.80 9.87 -32.14
C LEU A 93 18.14 10.50 -30.79
N ALA A 94 17.92 11.81 -30.64
CA ALA A 94 18.10 12.50 -29.36
C ALA A 94 17.15 11.95 -28.28
N ASN A 95 15.87 11.78 -28.62
CA ASN A 95 14.85 11.24 -27.71
C ASN A 95 15.12 9.79 -27.33
N GLN A 96 15.58 8.96 -28.26
CA GLN A 96 15.99 7.59 -27.94
C GLN A 96 17.19 7.55 -26.99
N LYS A 97 18.16 8.45 -27.17
CA LYS A 97 19.32 8.56 -26.27
C LYS A 97 18.90 9.08 -24.87
N LEU A 98 18.03 10.09 -24.83
CA LEU A 98 17.40 10.60 -23.60
C LEU A 98 16.73 9.48 -22.82
N LEU A 99 15.85 8.74 -23.48
CA LEU A 99 15.08 7.67 -22.85
C LEU A 99 15.99 6.55 -22.31
N LYS A 100 17.07 6.20 -23.02
CA LYS A 100 18.05 5.23 -22.51
C LYS A 100 18.79 5.71 -21.26
N ILE A 101 19.14 7.00 -21.20
CA ILE A 101 19.83 7.58 -20.04
C ILE A 101 18.88 7.66 -18.85
N GLU A 102 17.66 8.15 -19.06
CA GLU A 102 16.62 8.22 -18.03
C GLU A 102 16.29 6.84 -17.46
N LEU A 103 16.17 5.81 -18.31
CA LEU A 103 15.97 4.43 -17.85
C LEU A 103 17.16 3.89 -17.05
N LYS A 104 18.39 4.28 -17.42
CA LYS A 104 19.60 3.85 -16.70
C LYS A 104 19.68 4.51 -15.32
N GLU A 105 19.50 5.83 -15.24
CA GLU A 105 19.47 6.58 -13.99
C GLU A 105 18.36 6.08 -13.06
N HIS A 106 17.18 5.78 -13.61
CA HIS A 106 16.07 5.21 -12.84
C HIS A 106 16.39 3.81 -12.29
N LYS A 107 17.03 2.96 -13.10
CA LYS A 107 17.48 1.65 -12.64
C LYS A 107 18.51 1.78 -11.51
N GLU A 108 19.47 2.68 -11.63
CA GLU A 108 20.45 2.97 -10.58
C GLU A 108 19.76 3.44 -9.29
N GLN A 109 18.78 4.35 -9.37
CA GLN A 109 17.98 4.78 -8.20
C GLN A 109 17.21 3.64 -7.54
N ILE A 110 16.65 2.72 -8.33
CA ILE A 110 15.98 1.52 -7.81
C ILE A 110 16.97 0.61 -7.09
N ASP A 111 18.14 0.38 -7.68
CA ASP A 111 19.13 -0.52 -7.11
C ASP A 111 19.72 0.06 -5.81
N GLU A 112 19.98 1.36 -5.76
CA GLU A 112 20.31 2.08 -4.52
C GLU A 112 19.20 1.93 -3.46
N PHE A 113 17.94 2.10 -3.85
CA PHE A 113 16.82 1.96 -2.93
C PHE A 113 16.66 0.51 -2.43
N LYS A 114 16.97 -0.50 -3.24
CA LYS A 114 16.99 -1.90 -2.78
C LYS A 114 18.07 -2.15 -1.73
N GLU A 115 19.23 -1.51 -1.84
CA GLU A 115 20.25 -1.57 -0.79
C GLU A 115 19.80 -0.83 0.47
N GLU A 116 19.16 0.35 0.35
CA GLU A 116 18.54 1.03 1.50
C GLU A 116 17.55 0.10 2.21
N ILE A 117 16.67 -0.60 1.47
CA ILE A 117 15.72 -1.57 2.03
C ILE A 117 16.45 -2.63 2.86
N ARG A 118 17.54 -3.21 2.34
CA ARG A 118 18.32 -4.23 3.08
C ARG A 118 18.87 -3.68 4.39
N VAL A 119 19.50 -2.50 4.36
CA VAL A 119 20.07 -1.87 5.55
C VAL A 119 19.00 -1.60 6.62
N PHE A 120 17.83 -1.11 6.23
CA PHE A 120 16.74 -0.88 7.17
C PHE A 120 16.18 -2.19 7.76
N LEU A 121 16.09 -3.25 6.96
CA LEU A 121 15.66 -4.57 7.44
C LEU A 121 16.66 -5.15 8.45
N GLU A 122 17.96 -5.10 8.16
CA GLU A 122 19.01 -5.56 9.09
C GLU A 122 18.99 -4.80 10.43
N LYS A 123 18.69 -3.51 10.39
CA LYS A 123 18.55 -2.66 11.58
C LYS A 123 17.18 -2.75 12.26
N ASN A 124 16.25 -3.57 11.74
CA ASN A 124 14.87 -3.68 12.21
C ASN A 124 14.10 -2.35 12.25
N GLN A 125 14.50 -1.40 11.39
CA GLN A 125 13.93 -0.05 11.27
C GLN A 125 12.72 -0.05 10.33
N TYR A 126 11.71 -0.86 10.66
CA TYR A 126 10.58 -1.13 9.75
C TYR A 126 9.67 0.08 9.51
N ASN A 127 9.52 0.96 10.50
CA ASN A 127 8.68 2.14 10.37
C ASN A 127 9.36 3.17 9.45
N GLU A 128 10.66 3.42 9.64
CA GLU A 128 11.44 4.26 8.74
C GLU A 128 11.45 3.69 7.32
N LEU A 129 11.63 2.38 7.17
CA LEU A 129 11.57 1.70 5.88
C LEU A 129 10.25 1.93 5.15
N MET A 130 9.12 1.78 5.84
CA MET A 130 7.80 2.03 5.25
C MET A 130 7.64 3.50 4.83
N GLN A 131 8.04 4.44 5.69
CA GLN A 131 8.00 5.87 5.36
C GLN A 131 8.88 6.20 4.16
N ARG A 132 10.09 5.64 4.10
CA ARG A 132 11.04 5.84 3.01
C ARG A 132 10.50 5.25 1.70
N THR A 133 9.88 4.06 1.76
CA THR A 133 9.23 3.42 0.62
C THR A 133 8.09 4.28 0.06
N TYR A 134 7.22 4.81 0.92
CA TYR A 134 6.17 5.72 0.47
C TYR A 134 6.72 7.02 -0.14
N LYS A 135 7.80 7.57 0.44
CA LYS A 135 8.47 8.75 -0.12
C LYS A 135 9.07 8.46 -1.50
N PHE A 136 9.75 7.33 -1.65
CA PHE A 136 10.35 6.90 -2.92
C PHE A 136 9.28 6.78 -4.01
N ILE A 137 8.19 6.07 -3.73
CA ILE A 137 7.04 5.91 -4.64
C ILE A 137 6.42 7.27 -4.99
N LYS A 138 6.21 8.15 -4.00
CA LYS A 138 5.64 9.49 -4.24
C LYS A 138 6.55 10.39 -5.08
N SER A 139 7.87 10.25 -4.93
CA SER A 139 8.85 11.02 -5.70
C SER A 139 9.03 10.54 -7.13
N ASN A 140 8.64 9.28 -7.43
CA ASN A 140 8.79 8.71 -8.74
C ASN A 140 7.69 9.26 -9.68
N LYS A 141 8.08 10.24 -10.51
CA LYS A 141 7.17 10.91 -11.46
C LYS A 141 6.81 10.04 -12.68
N TRP A 142 7.36 8.84 -12.77
CA TRP A 142 7.10 7.86 -13.82
C TRP A 142 5.76 7.15 -13.56
N THR A 143 4.68 7.89 -13.81
CA THR A 143 3.26 7.50 -13.87
C THR A 143 2.63 6.95 -12.59
N HIS A 144 1.55 7.62 -12.14
CA HIS A 144 0.74 7.32 -10.94
C HIS A 144 0.09 5.93 -10.87
N GLU A 145 0.35 5.04 -11.83
CA GLU A 145 -0.20 3.68 -11.88
C GLU A 145 0.86 2.64 -12.26
N ASN A 146 2.12 2.90 -11.90
CA ASN A 146 3.18 1.96 -12.20
C ASN A 146 2.99 0.69 -11.34
N HIS A 147 2.57 -0.40 -11.98
CA HIS A 147 2.45 -1.74 -11.37
C HIS A 147 3.69 -2.11 -10.54
N TYR A 148 4.85 -1.60 -10.96
CA TYR A 148 6.14 -1.75 -10.28
C TYR A 148 6.18 -1.15 -8.88
N ASP A 149 5.66 0.06 -8.67
CA ASP A 149 5.69 0.73 -7.35
C ASP A 149 4.81 0.00 -6.33
N LEU A 150 3.65 -0.49 -6.79
CA LEU A 150 2.77 -1.33 -5.98
C LEU A 150 3.40 -2.70 -5.68
N GLN A 151 4.16 -3.28 -6.62
CA GLN A 151 4.93 -4.49 -6.39
C GLN A 151 6.03 -4.27 -5.35
N LEU A 152 6.80 -3.20 -5.47
CA LEU A 152 7.86 -2.84 -4.51
C LEU A 152 7.29 -2.67 -3.10
N LEU A 153 6.18 -1.95 -2.96
CA LEU A 153 5.50 -1.80 -1.67
C LEU A 153 5.06 -3.15 -1.09
N LYS A 154 4.49 -4.04 -1.92
CA LYS A 154 4.11 -5.39 -1.50
C LYS A 154 5.33 -6.20 -1.06
N GLU A 155 6.43 -6.15 -1.81
CA GLU A 155 7.67 -6.86 -1.45
C GLU A 155 8.25 -6.38 -0.12
N VAL A 156 8.31 -5.06 0.09
CA VAL A 156 8.78 -4.48 1.37
C VAL A 156 7.89 -4.94 2.53
N LYS A 157 6.57 -4.85 2.39
CA LYS A 157 5.62 -5.31 3.42
C LYS A 157 5.82 -6.78 3.76
N ARG A 158 5.98 -7.64 2.75
CA ARG A 158 6.18 -9.09 2.93
C ARG A 158 7.50 -9.39 3.64
N LYS A 159 8.60 -8.73 3.26
CA LYS A 159 9.88 -8.87 3.95
C LYS A 159 9.79 -8.45 5.42
N ILE A 160 9.12 -7.34 5.71
CA ILE A 160 8.87 -6.90 7.09
C ILE A 160 8.09 -7.97 7.88
N ILE A 161 7.09 -8.60 7.27
CA ILE A 161 6.33 -9.68 7.90
C ILE A 161 7.22 -10.89 8.17
N ASP A 162 8.01 -11.32 7.19
CA ASP A 162 8.88 -12.48 7.28
C ASP A 162 9.95 -12.29 8.37
N ASP A 163 10.62 -11.14 8.39
CA ASP A 163 11.67 -10.83 9.37
C ASP A 163 11.10 -10.70 10.79
N LYS A 164 9.99 -9.94 10.97
CA LYS A 164 9.32 -9.85 12.28
C LYS A 164 8.90 -11.23 12.77
N TYR A 165 8.38 -12.09 11.89
CA TYR A 165 8.01 -13.44 12.27
C TYR A 165 9.24 -14.27 12.65
N LYS A 166 10.30 -14.25 11.84
CA LYS A 166 11.54 -15.01 12.07
C LYS A 166 12.20 -14.65 13.40
N ASP A 167 12.33 -13.36 13.69
CA ASP A 167 12.97 -12.85 14.91
C ASP A 167 12.18 -13.17 16.18
N ASN A 168 10.86 -13.19 16.07
CA ASN A 168 9.98 -13.43 17.21
C ASN A 168 9.53 -14.90 17.32
N HIS A 169 9.72 -15.74 16.31
CA HIS A 169 9.15 -17.09 16.27
C HIS A 169 9.57 -17.96 17.48
N LYS A 170 10.82 -17.85 17.92
CA LYS A 170 11.30 -18.57 19.12
C LYS A 170 10.65 -18.03 20.40
N LYS A 171 10.58 -16.70 20.55
CA LYS A 171 9.96 -16.03 21.70
C LYS A 171 8.46 -16.27 21.77
N LEU A 172 7.77 -16.31 20.62
CA LEU A 172 6.34 -16.60 20.53
C LEU A 172 5.96 -17.91 21.21
N LYS A 173 6.80 -18.95 21.11
CA LYS A 173 6.52 -20.25 21.75
C LYS A 173 6.45 -20.17 23.28
N GLN A 174 7.08 -19.17 23.90
CA GLN A 174 7.11 -18.98 25.35
C GLN A 174 5.87 -18.20 25.86
N HIS A 175 5.09 -17.61 24.96
CA HIS A 175 3.94 -16.79 25.30
C HIS A 175 2.61 -17.57 25.25
N THR A 176 1.55 -17.00 25.80
CA THR A 176 0.20 -17.62 25.75
C THR A 176 -0.35 -17.66 24.32
N ILE A 177 -1.30 -18.57 24.06
CA ILE A 177 -1.92 -18.67 22.72
C ILE A 177 -2.61 -17.36 22.32
N VAL A 178 -3.15 -16.61 23.28
CA VAL A 178 -3.81 -15.31 23.05
C VAL A 178 -2.79 -14.27 22.55
N THR A 179 -1.65 -14.12 23.23
CA THR A 179 -0.63 -13.15 22.83
C THR A 179 0.06 -13.55 21.53
N GLN A 180 0.26 -14.85 21.31
CA GLN A 180 0.73 -15.34 20.01
C GLN A 180 -0.26 -14.99 18.88
N PHE A 181 -1.57 -15.17 19.11
CA PHE A 181 -2.60 -14.81 18.12
C PHE A 181 -2.61 -13.32 17.82
N GLU A 182 -2.55 -12.45 18.84
CA GLU A 182 -2.51 -10.99 18.64
C GLU A 182 -1.29 -10.54 17.84
N PHE A 183 -0.12 -11.16 18.09
CA PHE A 183 1.07 -10.89 17.29
C PHE A 183 0.87 -11.27 15.81
N ILE A 184 0.34 -12.47 15.53
CA ILE A 184 0.06 -12.91 14.16
C ILE A 184 -0.98 -12.01 13.48
N LYS A 185 -2.00 -11.56 14.22
CA LYS A 185 -3.00 -10.62 13.73
C LYS A 185 -2.36 -9.29 13.29
N LYS A 186 -1.41 -8.76 14.08
CA LYS A 186 -0.65 -7.56 13.69
C LYS A 186 0.16 -7.77 12.42
N LEU A 187 0.75 -8.94 12.20
CA LEU A 187 1.45 -9.25 10.95
C LEU A 187 0.50 -9.30 9.74
N PHE A 188 -0.67 -9.92 9.91
CA PHE A 188 -1.69 -9.97 8.86
C PHE A 188 -2.16 -8.58 8.43
N LEU A 189 -2.33 -7.64 9.36
CA LEU A 189 -2.74 -6.26 9.05
C LEU A 189 -1.70 -5.45 8.25
N ILE A 190 -0.45 -5.89 8.16
CA ILE A 190 0.58 -5.22 7.34
C ILE A 190 0.31 -5.46 5.85
N ASP A 191 -0.01 -6.70 5.49
CA ASP A 191 -0.41 -7.10 4.13
C ASP A 191 -1.41 -8.27 4.20
N GLU A 192 -2.70 -7.95 4.15
CA GLU A 192 -3.78 -8.92 4.20
C GLU A 192 -3.78 -9.86 2.98
N SER A 193 -3.16 -9.45 1.87
CA SER A 193 -3.06 -10.25 0.65
C SER A 193 -1.93 -11.30 0.71
N TYR A 194 -1.07 -11.26 1.73
CA TYR A 194 0.08 -12.16 1.81
C TYR A 194 -0.35 -13.58 2.26
N PRO A 195 -0.20 -14.61 1.41
CA PRO A 195 -0.72 -15.95 1.73
C PRO A 195 -0.08 -16.58 2.98
N PHE A 196 1.18 -16.26 3.26
CA PHE A 196 1.86 -16.74 4.47
C PHE A 196 1.20 -16.19 5.75
N ALA A 197 0.92 -14.89 5.79
CA ALA A 197 0.26 -14.24 6.92
C ALA A 197 -1.18 -14.76 7.11
N GLN A 198 -1.93 -14.95 6.02
CA GLN A 198 -3.26 -15.58 6.04
C GLN A 198 -3.22 -17.00 6.63
N LYS A 199 -2.30 -17.85 6.16
CA LYS A 199 -2.13 -19.23 6.63
C LYS A 199 -1.75 -19.27 8.11
N LEU A 200 -0.88 -18.36 8.56
CA LEU A 200 -0.51 -18.22 9.97
C LEU A 200 -1.72 -17.82 10.81
N LEU A 201 -2.48 -16.81 10.39
CA LEU A 201 -3.67 -16.35 11.10
C LEU A 201 -4.66 -17.49 11.30
N TYR A 202 -5.00 -18.21 10.23
CA TYR A 202 -5.90 -19.35 10.30
C TYR A 202 -5.42 -20.47 11.24
N LYS A 203 -4.13 -20.81 11.19
CA LYS A 203 -3.51 -21.79 12.10
C LYS A 203 -3.68 -21.37 13.57
N TYR A 204 -3.48 -20.09 13.86
CA TYR A 204 -3.58 -19.56 15.22
C TYR A 204 -5.03 -19.39 15.69
N GLN A 205 -5.98 -19.06 14.82
CA GLN A 205 -7.40 -19.08 15.12
C GLN A 205 -7.85 -20.48 15.57
N LYS A 206 -7.43 -21.54 14.85
CA LYS A 206 -7.72 -22.93 15.26
C LYS A 206 -7.13 -23.28 16.62
N LYS A 207 -5.91 -22.83 16.91
CA LYS A 207 -5.27 -23.04 18.23
C LYS A 207 -6.02 -22.31 19.34
N LEU A 208 -6.43 -21.07 19.10
CA LEU A 208 -7.19 -20.26 20.05
C LEU A 208 -8.55 -20.92 20.37
N ALA A 209 -9.28 -21.35 19.35
CA ALA A 209 -10.55 -22.06 19.54
C ALA A 209 -10.40 -23.35 20.37
N LYS A 210 -9.32 -24.13 20.13
CA LYS A 210 -9.01 -25.32 20.94
C LYS A 210 -8.66 -24.95 22.39
N TYR A 211 -7.87 -23.90 22.59
CA TYR A 211 -7.52 -23.39 23.91
C TYR A 211 -8.76 -22.94 24.69
N ASP A 212 -9.65 -22.18 24.07
CA ASP A 212 -10.89 -21.71 24.70
C ASP A 212 -11.83 -22.86 25.05
N SER A 213 -11.91 -23.88 24.19
CA SER A 213 -12.66 -25.10 24.48
C SER A 213 -12.11 -25.84 25.70
N TYR A 214 -10.78 -25.97 25.78
CA TYR A 214 -10.12 -26.58 26.93
C TYR A 214 -10.32 -25.77 28.22
N LYS A 215 -10.18 -24.45 28.16
CA LYS A 215 -10.43 -23.54 29.28
C LYS A 215 -11.87 -23.65 29.79
N LYS A 216 -12.86 -23.66 28.88
CA LYS A 216 -14.27 -23.90 29.22
C LYS A 216 -14.48 -25.25 29.91
N LYS A 217 -13.78 -26.30 29.46
CA LYS A 217 -13.84 -27.64 30.08
C LYS A 217 -13.27 -27.65 31.51
N ILE A 218 -12.18 -26.94 31.77
CA ILE A 218 -11.60 -26.79 33.12
C ILE A 218 -12.59 -26.08 34.04
N ILE A 219 -13.05 -24.88 33.64
CA ILE A 219 -14.01 -24.09 34.42
C ILE A 219 -15.25 -24.93 34.75
N ARG A 220 -15.73 -25.71 33.79
CA ARG A 220 -16.87 -26.63 34.00
C ARG A 220 -16.57 -27.70 35.04
N ARG A 221 -15.38 -28.29 35.04
CA ARG A 221 -14.97 -29.31 36.02
C ARG A 221 -14.84 -28.70 37.41
N GLU A 222 -14.19 -27.55 37.53
CA GLU A 222 -14.03 -26.83 38.81
C GLU A 222 -15.38 -26.46 39.42
N ALA A 223 -16.30 -25.94 38.62
CA ALA A 223 -17.65 -25.62 39.09
C ALA A 223 -18.41 -26.87 39.60
N LEU A 224 -18.24 -28.03 38.96
CA LEU A 224 -18.82 -29.29 39.43
C LEU A 224 -18.17 -29.80 40.73
N ILE A 225 -16.85 -29.60 40.91
CA ILE A 225 -16.14 -29.94 42.15
C ILE A 225 -16.65 -29.06 43.29
N ASN A 226 -16.71 -27.74 43.08
CA ASN A 226 -17.22 -26.79 44.08
C ASN A 226 -18.66 -27.13 44.50
N LEU A 227 -19.52 -27.48 43.55
CA LEU A 227 -20.87 -27.98 43.83
C LEU A 227 -20.86 -29.18 44.78
N ARG A 228 -20.01 -30.18 44.50
CA ARG A 228 -19.87 -31.38 45.34
C ARG A 228 -19.34 -31.05 46.74
N VAL A 229 -18.39 -30.12 46.87
CA VAL A 229 -17.85 -29.69 48.16
C VAL A 229 -18.95 -29.05 49.02
N ILE A 230 -19.70 -28.08 48.47
CA ILE A 230 -20.78 -27.39 49.19
C ILE A 230 -21.85 -28.38 49.67
N TYR A 231 -22.19 -29.36 48.84
CA TYR A 231 -23.13 -30.42 49.21
C TYR A 231 -22.61 -31.32 50.32
N ASN A 232 -21.33 -31.70 50.27
CA ASN A 232 -20.71 -32.54 51.31
C ASN A 232 -20.61 -31.79 52.65
N GLN A 233 -20.50 -30.45 52.62
CA GLN A 233 -20.60 -29.57 53.80
C GLN A 233 -22.03 -29.46 54.35
N LYS A 234 -23.00 -30.18 53.79
CA LYS A 234 -24.44 -30.14 54.13
C LYS A 234 -25.11 -28.78 53.92
N ASN A 235 -24.47 -27.86 53.19
CA ASN A 235 -25.07 -26.59 52.83
C ASN A 235 -25.92 -26.76 51.55
N TYR A 236 -27.04 -27.47 51.68
CA TYR A 236 -27.83 -27.91 50.53
C TYR A 236 -28.54 -26.78 49.77
N GLU A 237 -28.94 -25.71 50.46
CA GLU A 237 -29.59 -24.55 49.83
C GLU A 237 -28.61 -23.80 48.93
N ASN A 238 -27.41 -23.52 49.43
CA ASN A 238 -26.34 -22.92 48.63
C ASN A 238 -25.90 -23.85 47.48
N ALA A 239 -25.82 -25.16 47.73
CA ALA A 239 -25.54 -26.15 46.68
C ALA A 239 -26.58 -26.10 45.56
N ILE A 240 -27.87 -25.93 45.88
CA ILE A 240 -28.95 -25.78 44.90
C ILE A 240 -28.83 -24.45 44.14
N GLN A 241 -28.53 -23.34 44.83
CA GLN A 241 -28.34 -22.04 44.20
C GLN A 241 -27.19 -22.06 43.19
N LYS A 242 -26.03 -22.60 43.57
CA LYS A 242 -24.88 -22.79 42.67
C LYS A 242 -25.17 -23.75 41.52
N ALA A 243 -26.03 -24.75 41.74
CA ALA A 243 -26.43 -25.67 40.69
C ALA A 243 -27.32 -24.97 39.64
N PHE A 244 -28.20 -24.08 40.06
CA PHE A 244 -29.00 -23.26 39.14
C PHE A 244 -28.13 -22.27 38.37
N GLU A 245 -27.18 -21.59 39.02
CA GLU A 245 -26.20 -20.72 38.34
C GLU A 245 -25.44 -21.51 37.25
N PHE A 246 -25.02 -22.73 37.54
CA PHE A 246 -24.36 -23.59 36.56
C PHE A 246 -25.31 -23.95 35.40
N LEU A 247 -26.57 -24.31 35.67
CA LEU A 247 -27.54 -24.67 34.63
C LEU A 247 -27.93 -23.49 33.73
N LYS A 248 -27.85 -22.24 34.20
CA LYS A 248 -28.02 -21.05 33.33
C LYS A 248 -27.01 -21.03 32.20
N THR A 249 -25.77 -21.48 32.46
CA THR A 249 -24.69 -21.52 31.45
C THR A 249 -24.63 -22.84 30.67
N GLN A 250 -25.18 -23.91 31.24
CA GLN A 250 -25.15 -25.26 30.66
C GLN A 250 -26.52 -25.92 30.87
N PRO A 251 -27.52 -25.56 30.05
CA PRO A 251 -28.85 -26.16 30.14
C PRO A 251 -28.77 -27.68 29.98
N ASN A 252 -29.68 -28.41 30.63
CA ASN A 252 -29.84 -29.86 30.48
C ASN A 252 -28.69 -30.76 30.99
N GLN A 253 -27.84 -30.25 31.89
CA GLN A 253 -26.77 -31.05 32.47
C GLN A 253 -27.33 -32.06 33.50
N LYS A 254 -27.58 -33.30 33.06
CA LYS A 254 -28.26 -34.36 33.85
C LYS A 254 -27.65 -34.58 35.24
N ARG A 255 -26.32 -34.50 35.38
CA ARG A 255 -25.65 -34.71 36.68
C ARG A 255 -26.03 -33.63 37.68
N VAL A 256 -26.05 -32.36 37.27
CA VAL A 256 -26.43 -31.21 38.11
C VAL A 256 -27.93 -31.24 38.43
N ILE A 257 -28.79 -31.61 37.47
CA ILE A 257 -30.22 -31.78 37.73
C ILE A 257 -30.47 -32.86 38.80
N ASN A 258 -29.80 -34.01 38.68
CA ASN A 258 -29.89 -35.07 39.68
C ASN A 258 -29.36 -34.63 41.04
N PHE A 259 -28.34 -33.78 41.05
CA PHE A 259 -27.79 -33.21 42.26
C PHE A 259 -28.79 -32.33 43.00
N ILE A 260 -29.49 -31.43 42.28
CA ILE A 260 -30.57 -30.60 42.85
C ILE A 260 -31.65 -31.48 43.47
N LYS A 261 -32.09 -32.54 42.76
CA LYS A 261 -33.10 -33.48 43.30
C LYS A 261 -32.64 -34.14 44.61
N LYS A 262 -31.37 -34.57 44.67
CA LYS A 262 -30.78 -35.16 45.89
C LYS A 262 -30.68 -34.15 47.04
N ALA A 263 -30.29 -32.91 46.77
CA ALA A 263 -30.19 -31.85 47.77
C ALA A 263 -31.57 -31.49 48.35
N LYS A 264 -32.60 -31.32 47.48
CA LYS A 264 -33.97 -31.06 47.92
C LYS A 264 -34.51 -32.17 48.85
N ARG A 265 -34.25 -33.44 48.51
CA ARG A 265 -34.64 -34.57 49.38
C ARG A 265 -33.94 -34.53 50.74
N LYS A 266 -32.67 -34.12 50.82
CA LYS A 266 -31.94 -34.00 52.08
C LYS A 266 -32.50 -32.89 52.97
N ILE A 267 -32.81 -31.72 52.40
CA ILE A 267 -33.48 -30.62 53.13
C ILE A 267 -34.83 -31.09 53.69
N GLN A 268 -35.64 -31.77 52.87
CA GLN A 268 -36.93 -32.30 53.33
C GLN A 268 -36.75 -33.26 54.51
N LEU A 269 -35.81 -34.21 54.42
CA LEU A 269 -35.54 -35.16 55.50
C LEU A 269 -35.06 -34.46 56.79
N GLU A 270 -34.20 -33.44 56.68
CA GLU A 270 -33.75 -32.66 57.84
C GLU A 270 -34.90 -31.87 58.48
N ASN A 271 -35.76 -31.25 57.67
CA ASN A 271 -36.96 -30.56 58.15
C ASN A 271 -37.94 -31.53 58.83
N TYR A 272 -38.19 -32.70 58.25
CA TYR A 272 -39.03 -33.73 58.88
C TYR A 272 -38.45 -34.18 60.22
N LYS A 273 -37.12 -34.38 60.31
CA LYS A 273 -36.45 -34.76 61.56
C LYS A 273 -36.61 -33.69 62.63
N ILE A 274 -36.43 -32.41 62.28
CA ILE A 274 -36.62 -31.28 63.20
C ILE A 274 -38.07 -31.22 63.69
N SER A 275 -39.04 -31.31 62.78
CA SER A 275 -40.47 -31.29 63.13
C SER A 275 -40.84 -32.45 64.06
N PHE A 276 -40.36 -33.66 63.77
CA PHE A 276 -40.58 -34.83 64.62
C PHE A 276 -39.98 -34.67 66.03
N GLN A 277 -38.75 -34.13 66.13
CA GLN A 277 -38.13 -33.84 67.42
C GLN A 277 -38.92 -32.81 68.24
N LYS A 278 -39.51 -31.79 67.60
CA LYS A 278 -40.37 -30.80 68.27
C LYS A 278 -41.65 -31.45 68.83
N VAL A 279 -42.29 -32.33 68.08
CA VAL A 279 -43.50 -33.06 68.53
C VAL A 279 -43.19 -33.91 69.76
N ILE A 280 -42.10 -34.70 69.73
CA ILE A 280 -41.68 -35.50 70.88
C ILE A 280 -41.39 -34.63 72.10
N LYS A 281 -40.72 -33.49 71.91
CA LYS A 281 -40.37 -32.58 73.01
C LYS A 281 -41.64 -31.98 73.65
N ASN A 282 -42.62 -31.60 72.86
CA ASN A 282 -43.89 -31.06 73.35
C ASN A 282 -44.74 -32.12 74.05
N GLN A 283 -44.72 -33.38 73.59
CA GLN A 283 -45.40 -34.48 74.28
C GLN A 283 -44.79 -34.75 75.66
N LYS A 284 -43.46 -34.67 75.80
CA LYS A 284 -42.76 -34.81 77.09
C LYS A 284 -42.96 -33.66 78.07
N GLN A 285 -43.43 -32.49 77.62
CA GLN A 285 -43.73 -31.35 78.49
C GLN A 285 -45.19 -31.33 78.96
N ASN A 286 -46.05 -32.08 78.26
CA ASN A 286 -47.48 -32.22 78.57
C ASN A 286 -47.82 -33.56 79.25
N SER A 287 -46.79 -34.36 79.58
CA SER A 287 -46.87 -35.57 80.41
C SER A 287 -46.17 -35.28 81.73
#